data_AF-A0A419FLC6-F1
#
_entry.id   AF-A0A419FLC6-F1
#
_cell.length_a   1.000
_cell.length_b   1.000
_cell.length_c   1.000
_cell.angle_alpha   90.00
_cell.angle_beta   90.00
_cell.angle_gamma   90.00
#
_symmetry.space_group_name_H-M   'P 1'
#
loop_
_entity.id
_entity.type
_entity.pdbx_description
1 polymer ?
#
loop_
_entity_poly.entity_id
_entity_poly.type
_entity_poly.pdbx_seq_one_letter_code
_entity_poly.pdbx_strand_id
1 'polypeptide(L)'
;MGYRCFRCEHEWIPRGDSEQEPKVCPKCKSPYWDKERKQSPATSYEQFKMAIEKALKDAPTGLTWTQIRTVARLPQKLPNNGWVRLLESQIGLRREREHGVIMWKVGDR
;
A
#
# COMPACT_ATOMS: atom_id res chain seq x y z
N MET A 1 19.11 -20.27 23.50
CA MET A 1 18.57 -19.38 22.46
C MET A 1 17.09 -19.70 22.24
N GLY A 2 16.21 -18.70 22.29
CA GLY A 2 14.78 -18.86 22.01
C GLY A 2 14.39 -18.14 20.71
N TYR A 3 13.25 -18.50 20.15
CA TYR A 3 12.71 -17.89 18.94
C TYR A 3 11.38 -17.22 19.23
N ARG A 4 11.12 -16.07 18.59
CA ARG A 4 9.85 -15.34 18.66
C ARG A 4 9.29 -15.14 17.27
N CYS A 5 8.00 -15.40 17.09
CA CYS A 5 7.32 -15.21 15.81
C CYS A 5 6.83 -13.77 15.62
N PHE A 6 7.30 -13.05 14.60
CA PHE A 6 6.79 -11.73 14.19
C PHE A 6 5.36 -11.73 13.60
N ARG A 7 4.69 -12.89 13.52
CA ARG A 7 3.32 -13.00 13.00
C ARG A 7 2.28 -13.19 14.09
N CYS A 8 2.56 -14.05 15.05
CA CYS A 8 1.63 -14.44 16.11
C CYS A 8 2.19 -14.26 17.52
N GLU A 9 3.39 -13.67 17.61
CA GLU A 9 4.11 -13.32 18.84
C GLU A 9 4.44 -14.50 19.75
N HIS A 10 4.24 -15.73 19.27
CA HIS A 10 4.58 -16.93 20.01
C HIS A 10 6.09 -17.05 20.20
N GLU A 11 6.48 -17.39 21.42
CA GLU A 11 7.86 -17.66 21.81
C GLU A 11 8.02 -19.16 22.07
N TRP A 12 9.12 -19.74 21.60
CA TRP A 12 9.44 -21.14 21.83
C TRP A 12 10.95 -21.37 21.92
N ILE A 13 11.31 -22.45 22.62
CA ILE A 13 12.68 -22.96 22.71
C ILE A 13 12.67 -24.33 22.03
N PRO A 14 13.53 -24.60 21.02
CA PRO A 14 13.62 -25.91 20.40
C PRO A 14 14.01 -26.98 21.42
N ARG A 15 13.54 -28.21 21.20
CA ARG A 15 13.94 -29.35 22.02
C ARG A 15 15.17 -30.01 21.40
N GLY A 16 16.30 -30.00 22.13
CA GLY A 16 17.58 -30.63 21.74
C GLY A 16 18.64 -29.64 21.22
N ASP A 17 19.89 -30.09 21.16
CA ASP A 17 21.06 -29.35 20.64
C ASP A 17 21.09 -29.29 19.10
N SER A 18 19.92 -29.17 18.48
CA SER A 18 19.87 -28.97 17.04
C SER A 18 20.24 -27.52 16.75
N GLU A 19 21.42 -27.31 16.18
CA GLU A 19 21.87 -26.01 15.67
C GLU A 19 21.02 -25.51 14.48
N GLN A 20 20.06 -26.32 13.99
CA GLN A 20 19.23 -25.96 12.84
C GLN A 20 18.10 -25.03 13.25
N GLU A 21 18.10 -23.84 12.66
CA GLU A 21 17.04 -22.86 12.85
C GLU A 21 15.67 -23.39 12.34
N PRO A 22 14.57 -23.11 13.06
CA PRO A 22 13.26 -23.60 12.67
C PRO A 22 12.78 -22.98 11.35
N LYS A 23 12.29 -23.79 10.42
CA LYS A 23 11.77 -23.28 9.13
C LYS A 23 10.40 -22.62 9.25
N VAL A 24 9.61 -22.95 10.28
CA VAL A 24 8.24 -22.47 10.46
C VAL A 24 7.94 -22.22 11.94
N CYS A 25 7.04 -21.27 12.21
CA CYS A 25 6.50 -21.11 13.56
C CYS A 25 5.66 -22.35 13.96
N PRO A 26 5.86 -22.94 15.14
CA PRO A 26 5.10 -24.10 15.58
C PRO A 26 3.61 -23.79 15.81
N LYS A 27 3.27 -22.55 16.21
CA LYS A 27 1.89 -22.10 16.48
C LYS A 27 1.11 -21.76 15.20
N CYS A 28 1.58 -20.79 14.41
CA CYS A 28 0.83 -20.31 13.23
C CYS A 28 1.29 -20.89 11.89
N LYS A 29 2.30 -21.77 11.88
CA LYS A 29 2.90 -22.40 10.69
C LYS A 29 3.48 -21.41 9.66
N SER A 30 3.62 -20.13 10.02
CA SER A 30 4.22 -19.15 9.13
C SER A 30 5.69 -19.48 8.86
N PRO A 31 6.13 -19.55 7.58
CA PRO A 31 7.54 -19.65 7.21
C PRO A 31 8.28 -18.32 7.36
N TYR A 32 7.57 -17.22 7.64
CA TYR A 32 8.10 -15.87 7.83
C TYR A 32 8.02 -15.44 9.29
N TRP A 33 8.30 -16.38 10.20
CA TRP A 33 8.21 -16.14 11.64
C TRP A 33 9.35 -15.27 12.16
N ASP A 34 10.50 -15.35 11.51
CA ASP A 34 11.78 -14.67 11.75
C ASP A 34 11.88 -13.31 11.04
N LYS A 35 10.95 -13.03 10.11
CA LYS A 35 10.97 -11.80 9.31
C LYS A 35 10.00 -10.77 9.86
N GLU A 36 10.55 -9.62 10.25
CA GLU A 36 9.78 -8.42 10.52
C GLU A 36 8.87 -8.09 9.33
N ARG A 37 7.65 -7.60 9.62
CA ARG A 37 6.79 -7.08 8.56
C ARG A 37 7.43 -5.81 8.03
N LYS A 38 7.76 -5.78 6.73
CA LYS A 38 8.12 -4.53 6.04
C LYS A 38 6.93 -3.57 6.18
N GLN A 39 7.05 -2.64 7.13
CA GLN A 39 6.19 -1.48 7.16
C GLN A 39 6.55 -0.70 5.89
N SER A 40 5.68 -0.74 4.89
CA SER A 40 5.85 0.13 3.73
C SER A 40 5.85 1.56 4.29
N PRO A 41 6.82 2.42 3.92
CA PRO A 41 6.85 3.78 4.42
C PRO A 41 5.47 4.38 4.15
N ALA A 42 4.79 4.73 5.24
CA ALA A 42 3.44 5.22 5.18
C ALA A 42 3.46 6.61 4.55
N THR A 43 3.46 6.68 3.21
CA THR A 43 2.65 7.73 2.60
C THR A 43 1.26 7.45 3.13
N SER A 44 0.82 8.23 4.10
CA SER A 44 -0.49 7.98 4.70
C SER A 44 -1.55 8.12 3.61
N TYR A 45 -2.66 7.41 3.75
CA TYR A 45 -3.79 7.60 2.85
C TYR A 45 -4.17 9.09 2.75
N GLU A 46 -4.09 9.84 3.86
CA GLU A 46 -4.35 11.28 3.91
C GLU A 46 -3.37 12.07 3.02
N GLN A 47 -2.07 11.80 3.11
CA GLN A 47 -1.08 12.47 2.25
C GLN A 47 -1.31 12.14 0.77
N PHE A 48 -1.63 10.88 0.47
CA PHE A 48 -1.97 10.47 -0.89
C PHE A 48 -3.22 11.21 -1.38
N LYS A 49 -4.31 11.20 -0.61
CA LYS A 49 -5.57 11.86 -0.93
C LYS A 49 -5.38 13.35 -1.18
N MET A 50 -4.75 14.07 -0.25
CA MET A 50 -4.49 15.50 -0.39
C MET A 50 -3.70 15.82 -1.66
N ALA A 51 -2.69 15.01 -1.99
CA ALA A 51 -1.86 15.22 -3.17
C ALA A 51 -2.64 14.97 -4.48
N ILE A 52 -3.46 13.91 -4.52
CA ILE A 52 -4.33 13.61 -5.68
C ILE A 52 -5.40 14.70 -5.85
N GLU A 53 -6.09 15.07 -4.77
CA GLU A 53 -7.14 16.09 -4.79
C GLU A 53 -6.59 17.44 -5.27
N LYS A 54 -5.44 17.86 -4.75
CA LYS A 54 -4.79 19.10 -5.19
C LYS A 54 -4.44 19.06 -6.68
N ALA A 55 -3.80 17.98 -7.15
CA ALA A 55 -3.40 17.85 -8.55
C ALA A 55 -4.61 17.86 -9.50
N LEU A 56 -5.74 17.28 -9.08
CA LEU A 56 -6.94 17.23 -9.90
C LEU A 56 -7.78 18.51 -9.85
N LYS A 57 -7.75 19.27 -8.74
CA LYS A 57 -8.36 20.60 -8.66
C LYS A 57 -7.71 21.61 -9.61
N ASP A 58 -6.40 21.50 -9.80
CA ASP A 58 -5.64 22.37 -10.71
C ASP A 58 -5.84 22.01 -12.20
N ALA A 59 -6.49 20.87 -12.51
CA ALA A 59 -6.62 20.34 -13.87
C ALA A 59 -8.06 19.81 -14.15
N PRO A 60 -9.02 20.70 -14.46
CA PRO A 60 -10.43 20.33 -14.67
C PRO A 60 -10.67 19.44 -15.90
N THR A 61 -9.74 19.42 -16.87
CA THR A 61 -9.78 18.52 -18.02
C THR A 61 -9.44 17.07 -17.67
N GLY A 62 -8.96 16.82 -16.45
CA GLY A 62 -8.50 15.52 -15.98
C GLY A 62 -7.03 15.25 -16.30
N LEU A 63 -6.42 14.40 -15.49
CA LEU A 63 -5.01 14.01 -15.64
C LEU A 63 -4.86 12.50 -15.72
N THR A 64 -3.85 12.05 -16.44
CA THR A 64 -3.42 10.64 -16.39
C THR A 64 -2.69 10.34 -15.09
N TRP A 65 -2.64 9.08 -14.69
CA TRP A 65 -1.87 8.66 -13.51
C TRP A 65 -0.40 9.13 -13.56
N THR A 66 0.25 9.04 -14.73
CA THR A 66 1.64 9.47 -14.92
C THR A 66 1.81 10.97 -14.67
N GLN A 67 0.87 11.79 -15.13
CA GLN A 67 0.88 13.23 -14.90
C GLN A 67 0.64 13.54 -13.41
N ILE A 68 -0.36 12.92 -12.79
CA ILE A 68 -0.65 13.10 -11.37
C ILE A 68 0.57 12.74 -10.53
N ARG A 69 1.19 11.57 -10.79
CA ARG A 69 2.39 11.14 -10.08
C ARG A 69 3.54 12.15 -10.19
N THR A 70 3.70 12.76 -11.37
CA THR A 70 4.74 13.77 -11.62
C THR A 70 4.44 15.06 -10.85
N VAL A 71 3.21 15.57 -10.94
CA VAL A 71 2.79 16.81 -10.26
C VAL A 71 2.80 16.66 -8.74
N ALA A 72 2.23 15.57 -8.24
CA ALA A 72 2.13 15.26 -6.82
C ALA A 72 3.42 14.66 -6.22
N ARG A 73 4.47 14.47 -7.04
CA ARG A 73 5.77 13.86 -6.65
C ARG A 73 5.62 12.57 -5.85
N LEU A 74 4.67 11.73 -6.25
CA LEU A 74 4.33 10.51 -5.55
C LEU A 74 5.42 9.44 -5.75
N PRO A 75 5.91 8.79 -4.67
CA PRO A 75 6.92 7.74 -4.77
C PRO A 75 6.36 6.44 -5.37
N GLN A 76 5.03 6.27 -5.40
CA GLN A 76 4.39 5.07 -5.92
C GLN A 76 4.47 5.01 -7.45
N LYS A 77 4.95 3.90 -8.01
CA LYS A 77 4.96 3.65 -9.46
C LYS A 77 3.55 3.47 -10.03
N LEU A 78 2.67 2.79 -9.29
CA LEU A 78 1.29 2.49 -9.64
C LEU A 78 0.34 2.98 -8.53
N PRO A 79 -0.91 3.32 -8.86
CA PRO A 79 -1.88 3.70 -7.84
C PRO A 79 -2.29 2.49 -7.01
N ASN A 80 -2.41 2.67 -5.70
CA ASN A 80 -2.91 1.63 -4.81
C ASN A 80 -4.42 1.45 -5.02
N ASN A 81 -4.86 0.32 -5.59
CA ASN A 81 -6.26 0.06 -5.91
C ASN A 81 -7.23 0.24 -4.72
N GLY A 82 -6.79 -0.06 -3.49
CA GLY A 82 -7.60 0.16 -2.29
C GLY A 82 -7.85 1.65 -2.05
N TRP A 83 -6.81 2.48 -2.15
CA TRP A 83 -6.93 3.93 -2.01
C TRP A 83 -7.71 4.56 -3.15
N VAL A 84 -7.57 4.07 -4.39
CA VAL A 84 -8.37 4.57 -5.52
C VAL A 84 -9.86 4.40 -5.25
N ARG A 85 -10.30 3.22 -4.79
CA ARG A 85 -11.71 2.98 -4.44
C ARG A 85 -12.20 3.89 -3.31
N LEU A 86 -11.34 4.16 -2.33
CA LEU A 86 -11.66 5.12 -1.27
C LEU A 86 -11.81 6.54 -1.83
N LEU A 87 -10.95 6.97 -2.75
CA LEU A 87 -11.06 8.27 -3.41
C LEU A 87 -12.32 8.38 -4.27
N GLU A 88 -12.67 7.33 -5.01
CA GLU A 88 -13.92 7.24 -5.77
C GLU A 88 -15.13 7.50 -4.86
N SER A 89 -15.12 6.95 -3.64
CA SER A 89 -16.18 7.16 -2.65
C SER A 89 -16.11 8.51 -1.92
N GLN A 90 -14.92 8.99 -1.53
CA GLN A 90 -14.79 10.15 -0.64
C GLN A 90 -14.76 11.49 -1.37
N ILE A 91 -14.08 11.55 -2.51
CA ILE A 91 -13.91 12.78 -3.30
C ILE A 91 -14.60 12.68 -4.66
N GLY A 92 -15.36 11.62 -4.91
CA GLY A 92 -16.06 11.44 -6.19
C GLY A 92 -15.12 11.31 -7.37
N LEU A 93 -13.93 10.72 -7.16
CA LEU A 93 -12.96 10.48 -8.23
C LEU A 93 -13.61 9.64 -9.34
N ARG A 94 -13.46 10.09 -10.59
CA ARG A 94 -13.90 9.39 -11.80
C ARG A 94 -12.70 9.02 -12.65
N ARG A 95 -12.76 7.82 -13.21
CA ARG A 95 -11.77 7.31 -14.17
C ARG A 95 -12.47 7.11 -15.50
N GLU A 96 -12.27 8.05 -16.41
CA GLU A 96 -12.84 8.03 -17.75
C GLU A 96 -11.81 7.52 -18.74
N ARG A 97 -12.24 6.71 -19.72
CA ARG A 97 -11.34 6.21 -20.75
C ARG A 97 -11.50 7.07 -22.00
N GLU A 98 -10.47 7.83 -22.33
CA GLU A 98 -10.41 8.68 -23.52
C GLU A 98 -9.29 8.18 -24.43
N HIS A 99 -9.61 7.88 -25.69
CA HIS A 99 -8.64 7.39 -26.69
C HIS A 99 -7.72 6.26 -26.19
N GLY A 100 -8.26 5.36 -25.36
CA GLY A 100 -7.51 4.24 -24.78
C GLY A 100 -6.76 4.52 -23.48
N VAL A 101 -6.68 5.78 -23.05
CA VAL A 101 -5.99 6.23 -21.83
C VAL A 101 -6.98 6.50 -20.70
N ILE A 102 -6.60 6.20 -19.45
CA ILE A 102 -7.43 6.47 -18.28
C ILE A 102 -7.15 7.88 -17.76
N MET A 103 -8.15 8.75 -17.87
CA MET A 103 -8.20 10.10 -17.35
C MET A 103 -8.86 10.12 -15.98
N TRP A 104 -8.20 10.73 -15.02
CA TRP A 104 -8.68 10.89 -13.64
C TRP A 104 -9.24 12.29 -13.49
N LYS A 105 -10.47 12.40 -13.01
CA LYS A 105 -11.21 13.64 -12.81
C LYS A 105 -11.85 13.61 -11.42
N VAL A 106 -11.87 14.73 -10.72
CA VAL A 106 -12.70 14.86 -9.50
C VAL A 106 -14.08 15.32 -9.96
N GLY A 107 -15.14 14.60 -9.54
CA GLY A 107 -16.49 15.07 -9.77
C GLY A 107 -16.76 16.33 -8.94
N ASP A 108 -17.31 17.35 -9.58
CA ASP A 108 -17.81 18.54 -8.86
C ASP A 108 -18.81 18.06 -7.80
N ARG A 109 -18.61 18.49 -6.56
CA ARG A 109 -19.46 18.11 -5.43
C ARG A 109 -20.37 19.26 -5.05
#